data_AF-A0A559A2R1-F1
#
_entry.id   AF-A0A559A2R1-F1
#
_cell.length_a   1.000
_cell.length_b   1.000
_cell.length_c   1.000
_cell.angle_alpha   90.00
_cell.angle_beta   90.00
_cell.angle_gamma   90.00
#
_symmetry.space_group_name_H-M   'P 1'
#
loop_
_entity.id
_entity.type
_entity.pdbx_description
1 polymer ?
#
loop_
_entity_poly.entity_id
_entity_poly.type
_entity_poly.pdbx_seq_one_letter_code
_entity_poly.pdbx_strand_id
1 'polypeptide(L)'
;YKWWIERLRESFKIYDIVRIDHFRGFESYWEIPAGSDTAAHGEWVKGPGYKLFAAVKEELGELNIIAEDLGFMTDEVIELRERTGFPGMKILQFAFNPEDESIDSPHLAPANSVMYTGTHDNNTVLGWYRNEIDDATREYMARYTNRKEYETVPHAMLRTVFSSVSFMAIATM
;
A
#
# COMPACT_ATOMS: atom_id res chain seq x y z
N TYR A 1 -14.58 -0.16 21.48
CA TYR A 1 -14.54 0.43 20.12
C TYR A 1 -15.78 0.06 19.30
N LYS A 2 -17.01 0.25 19.84
CA LYS A 2 -18.24 -0.31 19.25
C LYS A 2 -18.48 0.13 17.80
N TRP A 3 -18.34 1.42 17.50
CA TRP A 3 -18.57 1.94 16.15
C TRP A 3 -17.66 1.29 15.09
N TRP A 4 -16.37 1.14 15.38
CA TRP A 4 -15.42 0.52 14.45
C TRP A 4 -15.68 -0.96 14.24
N ILE A 5 -16.06 -1.66 15.31
CA ILE A 5 -16.47 -3.07 15.25
C ILE A 5 -17.68 -3.23 14.35
N GLU A 6 -18.74 -2.43 14.54
CA GLU A 6 -19.93 -2.49 13.68
C GLU A 6 -19.57 -2.15 12.22
N ARG A 7 -18.73 -1.13 12.00
CA ARG A 7 -18.29 -0.76 10.64
C ARG A 7 -17.61 -1.93 9.93
N LEU A 8 -16.68 -2.63 10.60
CA LEU A 8 -16.02 -3.80 10.02
C LEU A 8 -17.01 -4.96 9.83
N ARG A 9 -17.88 -5.21 10.80
CA ARG A 9 -18.93 -6.24 10.70
C ARG A 9 -19.80 -6.03 9.46
N GLU A 10 -20.26 -4.81 9.21
CA GLU A 10 -21.06 -4.50 8.02
C GLU A 10 -20.24 -4.63 6.73
N SER A 11 -18.98 -4.17 6.71
CA SER A 11 -18.11 -4.35 5.54
C SER A 11 -17.92 -5.83 5.17
N PHE A 12 -17.72 -6.71 6.15
CA PHE A 12 -17.53 -8.14 5.91
C PHE A 12 -18.82 -8.91 5.57
N LYS A 13 -19.99 -8.26 5.58
CA LYS A 13 -21.19 -8.82 4.93
C LYS A 13 -21.17 -8.65 3.41
N ILE A 14 -20.36 -7.73 2.90
CA ILE A 14 -20.32 -7.33 1.49
C ILE A 14 -19.02 -7.81 0.82
N TYR A 15 -17.91 -7.82 1.57
CA TYR A 15 -16.59 -8.09 1.04
C TYR A 15 -15.90 -9.24 1.78
N ASP A 16 -15.22 -10.12 1.04
CA ASP A 16 -14.38 -11.17 1.61
C ASP A 16 -13.08 -10.61 2.23
N ILE A 17 -12.62 -9.46 1.71
CA ILE A 17 -11.39 -8.78 2.09
C ILE A 17 -11.65 -7.28 2.13
N VAL A 18 -11.19 -6.60 3.19
CA VAL A 18 -11.34 -5.15 3.36
C VAL A 18 -9.96 -4.49 3.42
N ARG A 19 -9.67 -3.61 2.47
CA ARG A 19 -8.54 -2.68 2.58
C ARG A 19 -8.92 -1.53 3.51
N ILE A 20 -8.12 -1.27 4.54
CA ILE A 20 -8.29 -0.07 5.36
C ILE A 20 -7.33 1.00 4.86
N ASP A 21 -7.92 2.07 4.33
CA ASP A 21 -7.25 3.26 3.87
C ASP A 21 -6.59 4.03 5.03
N HIS A 22 -5.42 4.60 4.78
CA HIS A 22 -4.61 5.36 5.72
C HIS A 22 -4.38 4.62 7.04
N PHE A 23 -3.93 3.36 6.98
CA PHE A 23 -3.76 2.51 8.17
C PHE A 23 -2.85 3.13 9.22
N ARG A 24 -1.84 3.90 8.80
CA ARG A 24 -0.95 4.63 9.71
C ARG A 24 -1.69 5.54 10.70
N GLY A 25 -2.89 6.01 10.35
CA GLY A 25 -3.78 6.80 11.21
C GLY A 25 -4.13 6.14 12.54
N PHE A 26 -4.09 4.80 12.61
CA PHE A 26 -4.30 4.08 13.87
C PHE A 26 -3.11 4.15 14.81
N GLU A 27 -1.89 4.32 14.28
CA GLU A 27 -0.68 4.58 15.08
C GLU A 27 -0.66 6.04 15.52
N SER A 28 -0.73 6.95 14.55
CA SER A 28 -0.84 8.39 14.78
C SER A 28 -1.49 9.06 13.58
N TYR A 29 -2.17 10.18 13.77
CA TYR A 29 -2.80 10.94 12.69
C TYR A 29 -2.40 12.42 12.78
N TRP A 30 -2.39 13.10 11.63
CA TRP A 30 -2.06 14.52 11.57
C TRP A 30 -3.33 15.33 11.88
N GLU A 31 -3.36 15.97 13.04
CA GLU A 31 -4.50 16.75 13.52
C GLU A 31 -4.30 18.23 13.14
N ILE A 32 -5.28 18.80 12.43
CA ILE A 32 -5.24 20.20 11.97
C ILE A 32 -6.40 20.95 12.63
N PRO A 33 -6.16 22.13 13.23
CA PRO A 33 -7.23 22.96 13.78
C PRO A 33 -8.31 23.26 12.74
N ALA A 34 -9.57 23.17 13.17
CA ALA A 34 -10.69 23.53 12.31
C ALA A 34 -10.60 25.01 11.90
N GLY A 35 -10.69 25.28 10.59
CA GLY A 35 -10.58 26.62 10.03
C GLY A 35 -9.17 27.02 9.56
N SER A 36 -8.18 26.13 9.64
CA SER A 36 -6.89 26.35 8.97
C SER A 36 -7.02 26.34 7.45
N ASP A 37 -6.34 27.26 6.77
CA ASP A 37 -6.32 27.34 5.30
C ASP A 37 -5.48 26.24 4.64
N THR A 38 -4.53 25.66 5.38
CA THR A 38 -3.62 24.62 4.89
C THR A 38 -3.34 23.57 5.97
N ALA A 39 -2.79 22.43 5.54
CA ALA A 39 -2.36 21.35 6.44
C ALA A 39 -1.02 21.62 7.15
N ALA A 40 -0.36 22.76 6.91
CA ALA A 40 1.00 23.03 7.39
C ALA A 40 1.10 23.16 8.92
N HIS A 41 0.02 23.60 9.58
CA HIS A 41 -0.01 23.89 11.02
C HIS A 41 -0.78 22.82 11.81
N GLY A 42 -0.42 21.56 11.60
CA GLY A 42 -0.95 20.44 12.39
C GLY A 42 0.06 19.87 13.37
N GLU A 43 -0.37 18.83 14.07
CA GLU A 43 0.49 18.04 14.95
C GLU A 43 0.19 16.53 14.83
N TRP A 44 1.19 15.70 15.09
CA TRP A 44 1.02 14.25 15.14
C TRP A 44 0.40 13.85 16.47
N VAL A 45 -0.83 13.34 16.45
CA VAL A 45 -1.55 12.84 17.63
C VAL A 45 -1.57 11.32 17.61
N LYS A 46 -1.29 10.68 18.74
CA LYS A 46 -1.31 9.21 18.84
C LYS A 46 -2.73 8.66 18.68
N GLY A 47 -2.87 7.67 17.81
CA GLY A 47 -4.10 6.93 17.56
C GLY A 47 -4.33 5.82 18.60
N PRO A 48 -5.37 5.00 18.40
CA PRO A 48 -5.72 3.91 19.33
C PRO A 48 -4.70 2.76 19.36
N GLY A 49 -3.84 2.67 18.34
CA GLY A 49 -2.89 1.58 18.13
C GLY A 49 -3.57 0.21 18.07
N TYR A 50 -2.84 -0.81 18.54
CA TYR A 50 -3.31 -2.20 18.52
C TYR A 50 -4.54 -2.45 19.39
N LYS A 51 -4.89 -1.56 20.34
CA LYS A 51 -6.05 -1.74 21.23
C LYS A 51 -7.36 -1.84 20.45
N LEU A 52 -7.48 -1.09 19.35
CA LEU A 52 -8.63 -1.19 18.46
C LEU A 52 -8.73 -2.58 17.83
N PHE A 53 -7.63 -3.05 17.22
CA PHE A 53 -7.61 -4.33 16.51
C PHE A 53 -7.71 -5.54 17.44
N ALA A 54 -7.19 -5.44 18.67
CA ALA A 54 -7.42 -6.44 19.71
C ALA A 54 -8.92 -6.61 20.02
N ALA A 55 -9.65 -5.50 20.20
CA ALA A 55 -11.10 -5.54 20.45
C ALA A 55 -11.91 -6.02 19.24
N VAL A 56 -11.47 -5.69 18.02
CA VAL A 56 -12.05 -6.22 16.79
C VAL A 56 -11.88 -7.73 16.71
N LYS A 57 -10.67 -8.22 16.99
CA LYS A 57 -10.33 -9.65 16.98
C LYS A 57 -11.09 -10.44 18.04
N GLU A 58 -11.28 -9.86 19.22
CA GLU A 58 -12.07 -10.47 20.31
C GLU A 58 -13.54 -10.66 19.91
N GLU A 59 -14.14 -9.67 19.23
CA GLU A 59 -15.57 -9.67 18.92
C GLU A 59 -15.91 -10.34 17.58
N LEU A 60 -15.05 -10.20 16.57
CA LEU A 60 -15.33 -10.64 15.18
C LEU A 60 -14.43 -11.78 14.72
N GLY A 61 -13.41 -12.17 15.51
CA GLY A 61 -12.42 -13.17 15.13
C GLY A 61 -11.35 -12.63 14.17
N GLU A 62 -10.65 -13.54 13.48
CA GLU A 62 -9.69 -13.16 12.44
C GLU A 62 -10.42 -12.63 11.21
N LEU A 63 -10.00 -11.47 10.71
CA LEU A 63 -10.59 -10.81 9.55
C LEU A 63 -9.53 -10.62 8.46
N ASN A 64 -9.92 -10.81 7.20
CA ASN A 64 -9.04 -10.58 6.06
C ASN A 64 -8.95 -9.07 5.76
N ILE A 65 -8.00 -8.40 6.41
CA ILE A 65 -7.77 -6.96 6.25
C ILE A 65 -6.45 -6.73 5.53
N ILE A 66 -6.43 -5.82 4.56
CA ILE A 66 -5.21 -5.28 3.95
C ILE A 66 -4.96 -3.90 4.55
N ALA A 67 -3.75 -3.65 5.04
CA ALA A 67 -3.33 -2.34 5.52
C ALA A 67 -2.83 -1.51 4.33
N GLU A 68 -3.48 -0.38 4.03
CA GLU A 68 -2.88 0.64 3.17
C GLU A 68 -1.82 1.40 3.98
N ASP A 69 -0.56 1.09 3.69
CA ASP A 69 0.62 1.53 4.42
C ASP A 69 1.64 2.24 3.51
N LEU A 70 1.13 3.03 2.56
CA LEU A 70 1.94 3.83 1.67
C LEU A 70 2.34 5.17 2.33
N GLY A 71 3.38 5.79 1.79
CA GLY A 71 3.83 7.13 2.24
C GLY A 71 4.70 7.10 3.49
N PHE A 72 4.39 7.99 4.45
CA PHE A 72 5.24 8.20 5.63
C PHE A 72 5.09 7.07 6.66
N MET A 73 6.04 6.13 6.61
CA MET A 73 6.13 4.98 7.48
C MET A 73 7.19 5.20 8.57
N THR A 74 6.78 5.09 9.82
CA THR A 74 7.69 5.02 10.97
C THR A 74 7.80 3.59 11.48
N ASP A 75 8.82 3.30 12.27
CA ASP A 75 9.01 1.97 12.87
C ASP A 75 7.78 1.54 13.70
N GLU A 76 7.10 2.48 14.36
CA GLU A 76 5.88 2.19 15.12
C GLU A 76 4.69 1.81 14.22
N VAL A 77 4.58 2.38 13.01
CA VAL A 77 3.54 1.99 12.06
C VAL A 77 3.81 0.59 11.53
N ILE A 78 5.08 0.29 11.23
CA ILE A 78 5.51 -1.05 10.82
C ILE A 78 5.22 -2.05 11.94
N GLU A 79 5.60 -1.76 13.18
CA GLU A 79 5.32 -2.61 14.34
C GLU A 79 3.82 -2.84 14.52
N LEU A 80 2.99 -1.80 14.36
CA LEU A 80 1.53 -1.94 14.42
C LEU A 80 1.01 -2.91 13.36
N ARG A 81 1.44 -2.77 12.10
CA ARG A 81 1.04 -3.64 10.99
C ARG A 81 1.48 -5.09 11.23
N GLU A 82 2.74 -5.29 11.62
CA GLU A 82 3.25 -6.63 11.93
C GLU A 82 2.47 -7.27 13.09
N ARG A 83 2.13 -6.49 14.11
CA ARG A 83 1.35 -6.96 15.26
C ARG A 83 -0.08 -7.32 14.90
N THR A 84 -0.71 -6.64 13.93
CA THR A 84 -2.02 -7.06 13.41
C THR A 84 -1.95 -8.28 12.50
N GLY A 85 -0.79 -8.54 11.90
CA GLY A 85 -0.59 -9.60 10.91
C GLY A 85 -1.21 -9.27 9.55
N PHE A 86 -1.71 -8.05 9.35
CA PHE A 86 -2.32 -7.64 8.10
C PHE A 86 -1.24 -7.44 7.02
N PRO A 87 -1.44 -7.93 5.80
CA PRO A 87 -0.55 -7.61 4.71
C PRO A 87 -0.55 -6.11 4.41
N GLY A 88 0.65 -5.58 4.19
CA GLY A 88 0.84 -4.25 3.61
C GLY A 88 0.72 -4.24 2.09
N MET A 89 0.91 -3.08 1.50
CA MET A 89 0.86 -2.85 0.05
C MET A 89 2.26 -2.62 -0.53
N LYS A 90 2.43 -3.01 -1.79
CA LYS A 90 3.61 -2.70 -2.60
C LYS A 90 3.17 -2.19 -3.96
N ILE A 91 3.66 -1.03 -4.38
CA ILE A 91 3.25 -0.38 -5.63
C ILE A 91 4.40 -0.43 -6.63
N LEU A 92 4.27 -1.27 -7.66
CA LEU A 92 5.35 -1.50 -8.63
C LEU A 92 5.75 -0.21 -9.38
N GLN A 93 4.83 0.73 -9.62
CA GLN A 93 5.18 2.05 -10.18
C GLN A 93 6.15 2.86 -9.31
N PHE A 94 6.20 2.61 -8.00
CA PHE A 94 7.14 3.26 -7.06
C PHE A 94 8.44 2.48 -6.91
N ALA A 95 8.55 1.28 -7.48
CA ALA A 95 9.71 0.40 -7.35
C ALA A 95 10.93 0.86 -8.17
N PHE A 96 10.70 1.59 -9.26
CA PHE A 96 11.76 1.91 -10.21
C PHE A 96 12.39 3.25 -9.88
N ASN A 97 13.56 3.19 -9.24
CA ASN A 97 14.38 4.37 -8.97
C ASN A 97 15.84 4.04 -9.33
N PRO A 98 16.48 4.79 -10.24
CA PRO A 98 17.88 4.56 -10.61
C PRO A 98 18.88 4.96 -9.53
N GLU A 99 18.49 5.80 -8.56
CA GLU A 99 19.39 6.36 -7.54
C GLU A 99 19.46 5.53 -6.27
N ASP A 100 18.36 4.88 -5.88
CA ASP A 100 18.26 4.10 -4.64
C ASP A 100 17.27 2.94 -4.78
N GLU A 101 17.44 1.91 -3.94
CA GLU A 101 16.56 0.75 -3.91
C GLU A 101 15.23 1.10 -3.23
N SER A 102 14.14 1.05 -4.00
CA SER A 102 12.81 1.32 -3.48
C SER A 102 12.30 0.17 -2.61
N ILE A 103 11.67 0.49 -1.48
CA ILE A 103 10.98 -0.48 -0.62
C ILE A 103 9.82 -1.21 -1.34
N ASP A 104 9.37 -0.69 -2.47
CA ASP A 104 8.35 -1.31 -3.34
C ASP A 104 8.94 -2.31 -4.34
N SER A 105 10.26 -2.47 -4.37
CA SER A 105 10.97 -3.42 -5.22
C SER A 105 10.46 -4.85 -4.99
N PRO A 106 10.09 -5.60 -6.05
CA PRO A 106 9.61 -6.97 -5.93
C PRO A 106 10.47 -7.93 -5.10
N HIS A 107 11.80 -7.80 -5.13
CA HIS A 107 12.69 -8.67 -4.35
C HIS A 107 12.78 -8.29 -2.86
N LEU A 108 12.29 -7.12 -2.45
CA LEU A 108 12.16 -6.70 -1.05
C LEU A 108 10.76 -6.93 -0.48
N ALA A 109 9.78 -7.25 -1.33
CA ALA A 109 8.41 -7.48 -0.88
C ALA A 109 8.35 -8.73 0.01
N PRO A 110 7.77 -8.64 1.23
CA PRO A 110 7.54 -9.82 2.04
C PRO A 110 6.39 -10.64 1.46
N ALA A 111 6.35 -11.95 1.75
CA ALA A 111 5.24 -12.80 1.32
C ALA A 111 3.88 -12.29 1.82
N ASN A 112 3.82 -11.75 3.04
CA ASN A 112 2.63 -11.10 3.60
C ASN A 112 2.48 -9.65 3.09
N SER A 113 2.34 -9.48 1.77
CA SER A 113 2.05 -8.21 1.13
C SER A 113 1.15 -8.40 -0.09
N VAL A 114 0.51 -7.32 -0.52
CA VAL A 114 -0.26 -7.27 -1.78
C VAL A 114 0.47 -6.36 -2.77
N MET A 115 0.90 -6.91 -3.90
CA MET A 115 1.61 -6.13 -4.92
C MET A 115 0.65 -5.63 -5.99
N TYR A 116 0.75 -4.34 -6.31
CA TYR A 116 -0.05 -3.66 -7.31
C TYR A 116 0.81 -3.21 -8.47
N THR A 117 0.29 -3.22 -9.69
CA THR A 117 0.91 -2.43 -10.77
C THR A 117 0.84 -0.94 -10.45
N GLY A 118 -0.29 -0.49 -9.92
CA GLY A 118 -0.63 0.84 -9.46
C GLY A 118 -2.00 0.77 -8.75
N THR A 119 -2.38 1.81 -8.01
CA THR A 119 -3.71 1.95 -7.42
C THR A 119 -4.61 2.78 -8.34
N HIS A 120 -5.82 3.10 -7.87
CA HIS A 120 -6.72 4.05 -8.53
C HIS A 120 -6.25 5.51 -8.45
N ASP A 121 -5.30 5.81 -7.55
CA ASP A 121 -4.67 7.14 -7.42
C ASP A 121 -3.48 7.31 -8.38
N ASN A 122 -3.01 6.21 -8.96
CA ASN A 122 -1.93 6.22 -9.94
C ASN A 122 -2.48 6.34 -11.36
N ASN A 123 -1.66 6.88 -12.25
CA ASN A 123 -1.93 6.79 -13.67
C ASN A 123 -1.89 5.33 -14.14
N THR A 124 -2.49 5.07 -15.30
CA THR A 124 -2.29 3.80 -16.00
C THR A 124 -0.80 3.55 -16.21
N VAL A 125 -0.37 2.29 -16.23
CA VAL A 125 1.05 1.92 -16.45
C VAL A 125 1.65 2.61 -17.68
N LEU A 126 0.88 2.69 -18.77
CA LEU A 126 1.36 3.33 -20.00
C LEU A 126 1.37 4.86 -19.90
N GLY A 127 0.41 5.45 -19.18
CA GLY A 127 0.37 6.89 -18.91
C GLY A 127 1.53 7.33 -18.03
N TRP A 128 1.76 6.63 -16.92
CA TRP A 128 2.91 6.81 -16.03
C TRP A 128 4.24 6.73 -16.80
N TYR A 129 4.45 5.64 -17.55
CA TYR A 129 5.68 5.43 -18.32
C TYR A 129 5.96 6.55 -19.32
N ARG A 130 4.94 7.06 -20.01
CA ARG A 130 5.08 8.07 -21.05
C ARG A 130 5.22 9.48 -20.52
N ASN A 131 4.51 9.81 -19.43
CA ASN A 131 4.27 11.19 -19.04
C ASN A 131 4.91 11.58 -17.71
N GLU A 132 5.27 10.63 -16.86
CA GLU A 132 5.63 10.92 -15.46
C GLU A 132 7.07 10.55 -15.09
N ILE A 133 7.69 9.62 -15.81
CA ILE A 133 9.07 9.19 -15.54
C ILE A 133 10.05 9.62 -16.63
N ASP A 134 11.30 9.80 -16.23
CA ASP A 134 12.41 10.18 -17.10
C ASP A 134 13.08 8.96 -17.77
N ASP A 135 14.01 9.23 -18.69
CA ASP A 135 14.67 8.17 -19.46
C ASP A 135 15.55 7.26 -18.59
N ALA A 136 16.16 7.79 -17.53
CA ALA A 136 16.95 7.00 -16.58
C ALA A 136 16.07 5.98 -15.84
N THR A 137 14.89 6.38 -15.39
CA THR A 137 13.91 5.49 -14.75
C THR A 137 13.35 4.46 -15.74
N ARG A 138 13.10 4.85 -16.99
CA ARG A 138 12.68 3.92 -18.06
C ARG A 138 13.74 2.85 -18.33
N GLU A 139 15.01 3.25 -18.40
CA GLU A 139 16.12 2.32 -18.60
C GLU A 139 16.30 1.39 -17.39
N TYR A 140 16.20 1.92 -16.17
CA TYR A 140 16.22 1.12 -14.95
C TYR A 140 15.09 0.08 -14.96
N MET A 141 13.85 0.49 -15.23
CA MET A 141 12.70 -0.41 -15.29
C MET A 141 12.90 -1.50 -16.35
N ALA A 142 13.37 -1.15 -17.55
CA ALA A 142 13.60 -2.12 -18.62
C ALA A 142 14.66 -3.16 -18.22
N ARG A 143 15.75 -2.73 -17.55
CA ARG A 143 16.79 -3.64 -17.04
C ARG A 143 16.26 -4.52 -15.91
N TYR A 144 15.60 -3.93 -14.91
CA TYR A 144 15.07 -4.63 -13.74
C TYR A 144 14.06 -5.72 -14.14
N THR A 145 13.12 -5.36 -15.03
CA THR A 145 12.09 -6.30 -15.52
C THR A 145 12.62 -7.26 -16.58
N ASN A 146 13.88 -7.09 -17.03
CA ASN A 146 14.47 -7.78 -18.17
C ASN A 146 13.57 -7.71 -19.42
N ARG A 147 12.95 -6.54 -19.64
CA ARG A 147 11.98 -6.33 -20.71
C ARG A 147 12.63 -6.55 -22.06
N LYS A 148 12.00 -7.36 -22.90
CA LYS A 148 12.46 -7.63 -24.27
C LYS A 148 11.87 -6.62 -25.26
N GLU A 149 12.53 -6.46 -26.41
CA GLU A 149 12.11 -5.51 -27.45
C GLU A 149 10.67 -5.76 -27.92
N TYR A 150 10.27 -7.03 -28.03
CA TYR A 150 8.92 -7.44 -28.43
C TYR A 150 7.87 -7.28 -27.31
N GLU A 151 8.29 -7.02 -26.07
CA GLU A 151 7.39 -6.93 -24.92
C GLU A 151 6.98 -5.47 -24.68
N THR A 152 5.67 -5.22 -24.56
CA THR A 152 5.18 -3.88 -24.22
C THR A 152 5.43 -3.59 -22.73
N VAL A 153 5.52 -2.31 -22.36
CA VAL A 153 5.70 -1.91 -20.96
C VAL A 153 4.60 -2.48 -20.05
N PRO A 154 3.30 -2.44 -20.39
CA PRO A 154 2.27 -3.09 -19.60
C PRO A 154 2.49 -4.60 -19.40
N HIS A 155 2.90 -5.35 -20.43
CA HIS A 155 3.15 -6.78 -20.29
C HIS A 155 4.33 -7.08 -19.37
N ALA A 156 5.42 -6.30 -19.46
CA ALA A 156 6.56 -6.42 -18.56
C ALA A 156 6.14 -6.17 -17.10
N MET A 157 5.35 -5.11 -16.86
CA MET A 157 4.84 -4.77 -15.53
C MET A 157 3.92 -5.84 -14.97
N LEU A 158 3.00 -6.38 -15.77
CA LEU A 158 2.11 -7.48 -15.38
C LEU A 158 2.91 -8.75 -15.06
N ARG A 159 3.88 -9.11 -15.91
CA ARG A 159 4.75 -10.26 -15.63
C ARG A 159 5.50 -10.08 -14.32
N THR A 160 6.04 -8.89 -14.06
CA THR A 160 6.76 -8.59 -12.83
C THR A 160 5.86 -8.65 -11.60
N VAL A 161 4.66 -8.06 -11.65
CA VAL A 161 3.71 -8.10 -10.52
C VAL A 161 3.29 -9.54 -10.19
N PHE A 162 3.00 -10.35 -11.21
CA PHE A 162 2.57 -11.74 -11.03
C PHE A 162 3.72 -12.70 -10.70
N SER A 163 4.97 -12.30 -10.92
CA SER A 163 6.15 -13.07 -10.49
C SER A 163 6.62 -12.73 -9.08
N SER A 164 5.99 -11.76 -8.42
CA SER A 164 6.38 -11.35 -7.07
C SER A 164 6.08 -12.45 -6.04
N VAL A 165 6.74 -12.36 -4.87
CA VAL A 165 6.52 -13.31 -3.76
C VAL A 165 5.32 -12.93 -2.89
N SER A 166 4.71 -11.77 -3.15
CA SER A 166 3.50 -11.29 -2.48
C SER A 166 2.37 -12.32 -2.63
N PHE A 167 1.66 -12.62 -1.54
CA PHE A 167 0.59 -13.62 -1.55
C PHE A 167 -0.58 -13.26 -2.48
N MET A 168 -0.72 -11.97 -2.82
CA MET A 168 -1.71 -11.46 -3.77
C MET A 168 -1.08 -10.41 -4.68
N ALA A 169 -1.43 -10.46 -5.96
CA ALA A 169 -1.06 -9.46 -6.96
C ALA A 169 -2.33 -8.89 -7.60
N ILE A 170 -2.40 -7.57 -7.74
CA ILE A 170 -3.54 -6.85 -8.31
C ILE A 170 -3.07 -5.97 -9.46
N ALA A 171 -3.67 -6.14 -10.63
CA ALA A 171 -3.46 -5.29 -11.78
C ALA A 171 -4.64 -4.34 -11.96
N THR A 172 -4.38 -3.06 -12.18
CA THR A 172 -5.41 -2.10 -12.58
C THR A 172 -5.87 -2.38 -14.00
N MET A 173 -7.20 -2.37 -14.19
CA MET A 173 -7.85 -2.57 -15.49
C MET A 173 -7.75 -1.35 -16.38
#